data_AF-A8NMV2-F1
#
_entry.id   AF-A8NMV2-F1
#
_cell.length_a   1.000
_cell.length_b   1.000
_cell.length_c   1.000
_cell.angle_alpha   90.00
_cell.angle_beta   90.00
_cell.angle_gamma   90.00
#
_symmetry.space_group_name_H-M   'P 1'
#
loop_
_entity.id
_entity.type
_entity.pdbx_description
1 polymer ?
#
loop_
_entity_poly.entity_id
_entity_poly.type
_entity_poly.pdbx_seq_one_letter_code
_entity_poly.pdbx_strand_id
1 'polypeptide(L)'
;MLVEIFLHPFRIKGFTGLFILMYLFFRTQVSPIREILEIRRNNLSGELLVLRDIENSPKKVGWIGEPAFHPLALIRGPSGTFAVSKKVVIIGRDSANSITDLVVQESNYVSRCHIILYHTGQQNRWNIKVNGKNGVLINGIMYGQSEQARSIPFRFVLIYPKQ
;
A
#
# COMPACT_ATOMS: atom_id res chain seq x y z
N MET A 1 10.66 9.45 -5.75
CA MET A 1 10.63 7.96 -5.85
C MET A 1 9.21 7.51 -5.59
N LEU A 2 8.73 6.45 -6.25
CA LEU A 2 7.31 6.07 -6.28
C LEU A 2 7.07 4.79 -5.47
N VAL A 3 6.13 4.85 -4.53
CA VAL A 3 5.65 3.69 -3.76
C VAL A 3 4.15 3.60 -3.98
N GLU A 4 3.68 2.47 -4.50
CA GLU A 4 2.25 2.25 -4.70
C GLU A 4 1.68 1.45 -3.53
N ILE A 5 0.59 1.94 -2.95
CA ILE A 5 -0.08 1.28 -1.83
C ILE A 5 -1.49 0.88 -2.27
N PHE A 6 -1.76 -0.40 -2.13
CA PHE A 6 -3.04 -1.03 -2.45
C PHE A 6 -3.66 -1.53 -1.14
N LEU A 7 -4.61 -0.77 -0.60
CA LEU A 7 -5.30 -1.18 0.61
C LEU A 7 -6.43 -2.16 0.22
N HIS A 8 -6.08 -3.47 0.28
CA HIS A 8 -6.90 -4.70 0.47
C HIS A 8 -7.05 -5.68 -0.72
N PRO A 9 -7.37 -6.98 -0.44
CA PRO A 9 -8.59 -7.51 -1.09
C PRO A 9 -9.54 -8.47 -0.32
N PHE A 10 -9.30 -9.02 0.88
CA PHE A 10 -10.19 -10.10 1.40
C PHE A 10 -10.93 -9.87 2.72
N ARG A 11 -12.26 -9.98 2.63
CA ARG A 11 -13.12 -10.73 3.58
C ARG A 11 -14.33 -11.29 2.84
N ILE A 12 -14.38 -12.60 2.61
CA ILE A 12 -15.65 -13.29 2.38
C ILE A 12 -15.56 -14.68 2.99
N LYS A 13 -16.38 -14.93 4.02
CA LYS A 13 -16.72 -16.29 4.40
C LYS A 13 -17.64 -16.85 3.31
N GLY A 14 -17.25 -17.96 2.68
CA GLY A 14 -18.05 -18.62 1.65
C GLY A 14 -17.62 -18.24 0.23
N PHE A 15 -16.78 -19.08 -0.35
CA PHE A 15 -16.26 -18.96 -1.72
C PHE A 15 -17.35 -19.33 -2.74
N THR A 16 -17.88 -18.36 -3.49
CA THR A 16 -18.63 -18.60 -4.74
C THR A 16 -18.25 -17.53 -5.78
N GLY A 17 -18.21 -17.90 -7.07
CA GLY A 17 -17.62 -17.12 -8.18
C GLY A 17 -18.21 -15.72 -8.46
N LEU A 18 -19.21 -15.27 -7.71
CA LEU A 18 -19.90 -13.98 -7.92
C LEU A 18 -19.05 -12.76 -7.50
N PHE A 19 -18.05 -12.96 -6.63
CA PHE A 19 -17.30 -11.86 -6.01
C PHE A 19 -16.18 -11.28 -6.88
N ILE A 20 -15.62 -12.05 -7.81
CA ILE A 20 -14.71 -11.52 -8.85
C ILE A 20 -15.44 -10.49 -9.70
N LEU A 21 -16.72 -10.75 -10.01
CA LEU A 21 -17.55 -9.85 -10.78
C LEU A 21 -17.84 -8.56 -10.00
N MET A 22 -18.05 -8.65 -8.68
CA MET A 22 -18.27 -7.47 -7.82
C MET A 22 -17.00 -6.63 -7.62
N TYR A 23 -15.82 -7.26 -7.49
CA TYR A 23 -14.52 -6.56 -7.50
C TYR A 23 -14.28 -5.80 -8.82
N LEU A 24 -14.67 -6.40 -9.96
CA LEU A 24 -14.62 -5.74 -11.26
C LEU A 24 -15.68 -4.62 -11.39
N PHE A 25 -16.86 -4.78 -10.79
CA PHE A 25 -17.96 -3.82 -10.85
C PHE A 25 -17.69 -2.52 -10.10
N PHE A 26 -17.10 -2.57 -8.89
CA PHE A 26 -16.69 -1.35 -8.17
C PHE A 26 -15.55 -0.60 -8.89
N ARG A 27 -14.89 -1.24 -9.87
CA ARG A 27 -13.71 -0.73 -10.57
C ARG A 27 -14.01 0.09 -11.83
N THR A 28 -15.24 0.07 -12.34
CA THR A 28 -15.60 0.62 -13.66
C THR A 28 -15.99 2.10 -13.66
N GLN A 29 -16.08 2.77 -12.51
CA GLN A 29 -16.58 4.16 -12.42
C GLN A 29 -15.56 5.26 -12.79
N VAL A 30 -14.42 4.97 -13.45
CA VAL A 30 -13.49 6.03 -13.91
C VAL A 30 -12.80 5.69 -15.24
N SER A 31 -12.96 6.58 -16.23
CA SER A 31 -12.30 6.67 -17.56
C SER A 31 -11.95 8.14 -17.87
N PRO A 32 -10.94 8.48 -18.70
CA PRO A 32 -10.52 7.87 -19.99
C PRO A 32 -9.00 7.57 -20.11
N ILE A 33 -8.37 7.15 -21.22
CA ILE A 33 -8.53 5.99 -22.14
C ILE A 33 -7.08 5.68 -22.64
N ARG A 34 -6.78 4.39 -22.89
CA ARG A 34 -5.54 3.78 -23.41
C ARG A 34 -4.27 3.81 -22.54
N GLU A 35 -3.72 4.97 -22.17
CA GLU A 35 -2.46 5.02 -21.40
C GLU A 35 -2.63 4.48 -19.97
N ILE A 36 -3.78 4.82 -19.35
CA ILE A 36 -4.23 4.24 -18.07
C ILE A 36 -4.51 2.75 -18.19
N LEU A 37 -4.93 2.24 -19.36
CA LEU A 37 -5.24 0.82 -19.53
C LEU A 37 -3.98 -0.06 -19.57
N GLU A 38 -2.88 0.46 -20.12
CA GLU A 38 -1.61 -0.26 -20.23
C GLU A 38 -0.88 -0.31 -18.88
N ILE A 39 -0.86 0.83 -18.15
CA ILE A 39 -0.47 0.89 -16.74
C ILE A 39 -1.39 0.00 -15.88
N ARG A 40 -2.71 -0.03 -16.15
CA ARG A 40 -3.65 -0.92 -15.44
C ARG A 40 -3.39 -2.39 -15.73
N ARG A 41 -3.07 -2.78 -16.96
CA ARG A 41 -2.87 -4.18 -17.37
C ARG A 41 -1.61 -4.78 -16.72
N ASN A 42 -0.53 -4.02 -16.68
CA ASN A 42 0.73 -4.43 -16.06
C ASN A 42 0.67 -4.41 -14.52
N ASN A 43 -0.17 -3.56 -13.93
CA ASN A 43 -0.40 -3.54 -12.48
C ASN A 43 -1.39 -4.61 -12.00
N LEU A 44 -2.33 -5.03 -12.86
CA LEU A 44 -3.30 -6.11 -12.58
C LEU A 44 -2.62 -7.48 -12.46
N SER A 45 -1.61 -7.76 -13.28
CA SER A 45 -0.90 -9.04 -13.26
C SER A 45 -0.11 -9.22 -11.96
N GLY A 46 0.61 -8.20 -11.50
CA GLY A 46 1.40 -8.27 -10.26
C GLY A 46 0.56 -8.44 -8.98
N GLU A 47 -0.57 -7.75 -8.88
CA GLU A 47 -1.49 -7.82 -7.72
C GLU A 47 -2.15 -9.21 -7.64
N LEU A 48 -2.66 -9.71 -8.76
CA LEU A 48 -3.34 -11.02 -8.81
C LEU A 48 -2.38 -12.18 -8.53
N LEU A 49 -1.11 -12.05 -8.93
CA LEU A 49 -0.07 -13.05 -8.67
C LEU A 49 0.25 -13.12 -7.17
N VAL A 50 0.48 -11.98 -6.50
CA VAL A 50 0.76 -11.97 -5.06
C VAL A 50 -0.40 -12.55 -4.26
N LEU A 51 -1.65 -12.30 -4.67
CA LEU A 51 -2.81 -12.88 -3.99
C LEU A 51 -2.89 -14.40 -4.15
N ARG A 52 -2.58 -14.92 -5.34
CA ARG A 52 -2.45 -16.37 -5.57
C ARG A 52 -1.30 -16.97 -4.76
N ASP A 53 -0.18 -16.26 -4.65
CA ASP A 53 0.97 -16.74 -3.88
C ASP A 53 0.68 -16.76 -2.37
N ILE A 54 -0.10 -15.79 -1.85
CA ILE A 54 -0.59 -15.81 -0.48
C ILE A 54 -1.51 -17.01 -0.24
N GLU A 55 -2.42 -17.30 -1.15
CA GLU A 55 -3.37 -18.41 -1.02
C GLU A 55 -2.66 -19.78 -1.08
N ASN A 56 -1.70 -19.94 -2.00
CA ASN A 56 -1.00 -21.19 -2.20
C ASN A 56 0.15 -21.42 -1.20
N SER A 57 0.87 -20.37 -0.81
CA SER A 57 2.03 -20.48 0.08
C SER A 57 2.34 -19.17 0.81
N PRO A 58 1.60 -18.83 1.88
CA PRO A 58 1.74 -17.56 2.60
C PRO A 58 3.18 -17.28 3.07
N LYS A 59 3.96 -18.32 3.39
CA LYS A 59 5.34 -18.22 3.88
C LYS A 59 6.34 -17.76 2.81
N LYS A 60 5.98 -17.79 1.53
CA LYS A 60 6.85 -17.37 0.41
C LYS A 60 6.66 -15.91 -0.01
N VAL A 61 5.72 -15.22 0.62
CA VAL A 61 5.40 -13.81 0.35
C VAL A 61 6.15 -12.93 1.35
N GLY A 62 6.64 -11.78 0.91
CA GLY A 62 7.20 -10.79 1.83
C GLY A 62 6.11 -10.22 2.73
N TRP A 63 6.22 -10.39 4.04
CA TRP A 63 5.24 -9.87 4.99
C TRP A 63 5.75 -8.66 5.75
N ILE A 64 4.86 -7.69 5.97
CA ILE A 64 4.99 -6.65 6.98
C ILE A 64 4.11 -7.05 8.16
N GLY A 65 4.76 -7.59 9.20
CA GLY A 65 4.13 -8.30 10.31
C GLY A 65 4.18 -9.82 10.13
N GLU A 66 3.40 -10.54 10.93
CA GLU A 66 3.34 -12.00 10.88
C GLU A 66 2.52 -12.48 9.66
N PRO A 67 2.90 -13.60 9.02
CA PRO A 67 2.13 -14.19 7.93
C PRO A 67 0.67 -14.46 8.33
N ALA A 68 -0.27 -14.08 7.47
CA ALA A 68 -1.70 -14.27 7.71
C ALA A 68 -2.44 -14.74 6.45
N PHE A 69 -3.55 -15.46 6.62
CA PHE A 69 -4.41 -15.83 5.49
C PHE A 69 -5.12 -14.62 4.86
N HIS A 70 -5.31 -13.54 5.63
CA HIS A 70 -6.06 -12.36 5.21
C HIS A 70 -5.20 -11.10 5.43
N PRO A 71 -4.48 -10.63 4.41
CA PRO A 71 -3.75 -9.37 4.52
C PRO A 71 -4.71 -8.18 4.61
N LEU A 72 -4.34 -7.20 5.43
CA LEU A 72 -5.03 -5.91 5.58
C LEU A 72 -4.73 -4.95 4.43
N ALA A 73 -3.58 -5.10 3.80
CA ALA A 73 -3.15 -4.32 2.64
C ALA A 73 -2.06 -5.06 1.84
N LEU A 74 -1.83 -4.61 0.61
CA LEU A 74 -0.65 -4.91 -0.19
C LEU A 74 0.12 -3.60 -0.42
N ILE A 75 1.41 -3.60 -0.15
CA ILE A 75 2.27 -2.44 -0.41
C ILE A 75 3.33 -2.82 -1.43
N ARG A 76 3.44 -2.06 -2.50
CA ARG A 76 4.50 -2.20 -3.50
C ARG A 76 5.54 -1.12 -3.28
N GLY A 77 6.67 -1.53 -2.71
CA GLY A 77 7.84 -0.70 -2.52
C GLY A 77 8.92 -0.95 -3.57
N PRO A 78 10.08 -0.28 -3.44
CA PRO A 78 11.21 -0.43 -4.36
C PRO A 78 11.83 -1.83 -4.32
N SER A 79 11.80 -2.51 -3.18
CA SER A 79 12.36 -3.85 -2.97
C SER A 79 11.40 -4.99 -3.34
N GLY A 80 10.15 -4.68 -3.68
CA GLY A 80 9.14 -5.68 -4.04
C GLY A 80 7.75 -5.36 -3.52
N THR A 81 6.88 -6.38 -3.57
CA THR A 81 5.50 -6.30 -3.07
C THR A 81 5.38 -7.06 -1.76
N PHE A 82 4.72 -6.45 -0.78
CA PHE A 82 4.58 -6.96 0.57
C PHE A 82 3.11 -7.08 0.96
N ALA A 83 2.77 -8.19 1.60
CA ALA A 83 1.49 -8.38 2.27
C ALA A 83 1.56 -7.80 3.68
N VAL A 84 0.52 -7.08 4.11
CA VAL A 84 0.50 -6.39 5.40
C VAL A 84 -0.50 -7.07 6.32
N SER A 85 -0.06 -7.51 7.49
CA SER A 85 -0.95 -7.97 8.57
C SER A 85 -0.94 -7.03 9.79
N LYS A 86 0.10 -6.21 9.91
CA LYS A 86 0.27 -5.24 10.99
C LYS A 86 -0.72 -4.08 10.84
N LYS A 87 -1.32 -3.64 11.95
CA LYS A 87 -2.26 -2.49 11.98
C LYS A 87 -1.58 -1.12 11.87
N VAL A 88 -0.28 -1.06 12.17
CA VAL A 88 0.52 0.16 12.11
C VAL A 88 1.75 -0.13 11.26
N VAL A 89 1.89 0.55 10.13
CA VAL A 89 3.03 0.36 9.22
C VAL A 89 3.84 1.64 9.16
N ILE A 90 5.14 1.53 9.42
CA ILE A 90 6.09 2.64 9.39
C ILE A 90 6.88 2.57 8.09
N ILE A 91 6.79 3.63 7.30
CA ILE A 91 7.49 3.75 6.01
C ILE A 91 8.53 4.87 6.11
N GLY A 92 9.75 4.60 5.67
CA GLY A 92 10.84 5.56 5.78
C GLY A 92 12.15 5.07 5.19
N ARG A 93 13.25 5.70 5.59
CA ARG A 93 14.58 5.31 5.13
C ARG A 93 15.22 4.24 5.99
N ASP A 94 16.19 3.53 5.41
CA ASP A 94 17.03 2.61 6.17
C ASP A 94 17.95 3.37 7.14
N SER A 95 18.16 2.79 8.30
CA SER A 95 19.16 3.20 9.28
C SER A 95 19.38 2.11 10.32
N ALA A 96 20.58 2.02 10.88
CA ALA A 96 20.96 0.98 11.85
C ALA A 96 20.02 0.82 13.07
N ASN A 97 19.20 1.83 13.40
CA ASN A 97 18.26 1.84 14.52
C ASN A 97 16.82 2.24 14.11
N SER A 98 16.43 2.08 12.84
CA SER A 98 15.06 2.43 12.45
C SER A 98 14.06 1.33 12.76
N ILE A 99 12.93 1.74 13.32
CA ILE A 99 11.69 0.96 13.44
C ILE A 99 10.90 0.86 12.11
N THR A 100 11.58 1.03 10.99
CA THR A 100 10.96 1.11 9.65
C THR A 100 10.51 -0.28 9.22
N ASP A 101 9.22 -0.42 8.91
CA ASP A 101 8.66 -1.67 8.38
C ASP A 101 8.89 -1.78 6.86
N LEU A 102 8.81 -0.66 6.14
CA LEU A 102 9.09 -0.59 4.71
C LEU A 102 10.11 0.50 4.40
N VAL A 103 11.28 0.06 3.95
CA VAL A 103 12.34 0.94 3.47
C VAL A 103 12.02 1.39 2.06
N VAL A 104 11.95 2.71 1.85
CA VAL A 104 11.71 3.29 0.53
C VAL A 104 12.98 3.85 -0.10
N GLN A 105 13.96 4.28 0.67
CA GLN A 105 15.25 4.72 0.13
C GLN A 105 16.28 4.81 1.26
N GLU A 106 17.54 4.99 0.93
CA GLU A 106 18.59 5.25 1.93
C GLU A 106 18.87 6.75 2.12
N SER A 107 18.36 7.61 1.21
CA SER A 107 18.65 9.04 1.25
C SER A 107 18.01 9.75 2.44
N ASN A 108 18.80 10.63 3.06
CA ASN A 108 18.43 11.48 4.20
C ASN A 108 17.24 12.43 3.92
N TYR A 109 16.84 12.59 2.65
CA TYR A 109 15.64 13.32 2.30
C TYR A 109 14.36 12.68 2.85
N VAL A 110 14.39 11.35 3.05
CA VAL A 110 13.31 10.62 3.68
C VAL A 110 13.66 10.41 5.15
N SER A 111 12.81 10.86 6.06
CA SER A 111 12.97 10.56 7.49
C SER A 111 12.92 9.06 7.77
N ARG A 112 13.57 8.62 8.85
CA ARG A 112 13.53 7.23 9.33
C ARG A 112 12.08 6.77 9.58
N CYS A 113 11.26 7.62 10.19
CA CYS A 113 9.82 7.46 10.25
C CYS A 113 9.20 8.60 9.44
N HIS A 114 9.03 8.41 8.12
CA HIS A 114 8.50 9.46 7.27
C HIS A 114 6.98 9.45 7.25
N ILE A 115 6.41 8.24 7.19
CA ILE A 115 4.97 8.02 7.10
C ILE A 115 4.61 6.93 8.08
N ILE A 116 3.48 7.10 8.75
CA ILE A 116 2.83 6.04 9.51
C ILE A 116 1.44 5.81 8.93
N LEU A 117 1.15 4.56 8.58
CA LEU A 117 -0.18 4.11 8.20
C LEU A 117 -0.84 3.42 9.39
N TYR A 118 -2.08 3.77 9.66
CA TYR A 118 -2.88 3.20 10.74
C TYR A 118 -4.15 2.58 10.16
N HIS A 119 -4.33 1.27 10.37
CA HIS A 119 -5.58 0.61 10.06
C HIS A 119 -6.63 1.02 11.11
N THR A 120 -7.77 1.53 10.66
CA THR A 120 -8.82 2.06 11.55
C THR A 120 -9.64 0.99 12.27
N GLY A 121 -9.41 -0.28 11.96
CA GLY A 121 -10.24 -1.41 12.41
C GLY A 121 -11.43 -1.67 11.49
N GLN A 122 -11.79 -0.70 10.65
CA GLN A 122 -12.78 -0.85 9.59
C GLN A 122 -12.11 -1.31 8.30
N GLN A 123 -12.82 -2.13 7.53
CA GLN A 123 -12.32 -2.63 6.25
C GLN A 123 -12.02 -1.48 5.29
N ASN A 124 -10.90 -1.59 4.57
CA ASN A 124 -10.44 -0.64 3.55
C ASN A 124 -10.22 0.79 4.06
N ARG A 125 -10.15 0.98 5.38
CA ARG A 125 -10.01 2.30 5.98
C ARG A 125 -8.72 2.38 6.74
N TRP A 126 -7.80 3.13 6.15
CA TRP A 126 -6.54 3.51 6.75
C TRP A 126 -6.48 5.02 6.93
N ASN A 127 -5.71 5.44 7.92
CA ASN A 127 -5.28 6.81 8.09
C ASN A 127 -3.77 6.89 7.83
N ILE A 128 -3.32 8.03 7.32
CA ILE A 128 -1.91 8.36 7.14
C ILE A 128 -1.52 9.50 8.07
N LYS A 129 -0.36 9.39 8.71
CA LYS A 129 0.33 10.50 9.37
C LYS A 129 1.66 10.74 8.65
N VAL A 130 1.92 11.99 8.31
CA VAL A 130 3.18 12.40 7.67
C VAL A 130 4.07 13.05 8.72
N ASN A 131 5.19 12.39 9.01
CA ASN A 131 6.20 12.82 9.98
C ASN A 131 7.43 13.42 9.31
N GLY A 132 7.63 13.18 8.01
CA GLY A 132 8.77 13.71 7.27
C GLY A 132 8.65 15.23 7.06
N LYS A 133 9.73 15.96 7.38
CA LYS A 133 9.80 17.42 7.22
C LYS A 133 9.54 17.87 5.78
N ASN A 134 9.96 17.06 4.82
CA ASN A 134 9.83 17.33 3.39
C ASN A 134 8.43 16.99 2.82
N GLY A 135 7.56 16.40 3.64
CA GLY A 135 6.26 15.93 3.20
C GLY A 135 6.33 14.79 2.17
N VAL A 136 5.16 14.42 1.68
CA VAL A 136 4.99 13.40 0.65
C VAL A 136 3.84 13.82 -0.27
N LEU A 137 3.95 13.54 -1.56
CA LEU A 137 2.80 13.65 -2.43
C LEU A 137 1.98 12.36 -2.37
N ILE A 138 0.68 12.49 -2.13
CA ILE A 138 -0.29 11.40 -2.17
C ILE A 138 -1.19 11.65 -3.38
N ASN A 139 -1.14 10.75 -4.36
CA ASN A 139 -1.87 10.92 -5.64
C ASN A 139 -1.63 12.30 -6.30
N GLY A 140 -0.40 12.82 -6.19
CA GLY A 140 -0.01 14.12 -6.75
C GLY A 140 -0.33 15.34 -5.88
N ILE A 141 -1.01 15.18 -4.74
CA ILE A 141 -1.30 16.28 -3.79
C ILE A 141 -0.24 16.28 -2.69
N MET A 142 0.34 17.44 -2.38
CA MET A 142 1.35 17.57 -1.32
C MET A 142 0.74 17.49 0.08
N TYR A 143 1.28 16.59 0.91
CA TYR A 143 0.98 16.49 2.33
C TYR A 143 2.25 16.79 3.13
N GLY A 144 2.25 17.94 3.82
CA GLY A 144 3.33 18.31 4.72
C GLY A 144 3.29 17.56 6.05
N GLN A 145 4.33 17.74 6.86
CA GLN A 145 4.39 17.21 8.22
C GLN A 145 3.15 17.66 9.03
N SER A 146 2.51 16.72 9.72
CA SER A 146 1.34 17.03 10.55
C SER A 146 1.20 16.05 11.71
N GLU A 147 0.80 16.57 12.87
CA GLU A 147 0.45 15.73 14.02
C GLU A 147 -0.86 14.96 13.81
N GLN A 148 -1.73 15.45 12.93
CA GLN A 148 -3.03 14.86 12.65
C GLN A 148 -2.93 13.77 11.58
N ALA A 149 -3.49 12.61 11.87
CA ALA A 149 -3.67 11.56 10.87
C ALA A 149 -4.89 11.88 9.98
N ARG A 150 -4.77 11.64 8.68
CA ARG A 150 -5.83 11.90 7.70
C ARG A 150 -6.29 10.60 7.05
N SER A 151 -7.58 10.50 6.73
CA SER A 151 -8.08 9.38 5.96
C SER A 151 -7.50 9.40 4.54
N ILE A 152 -7.19 8.22 4.01
CA ILE A 152 -6.66 8.03 2.66
C ILE A 152 -7.56 7.12 1.83
N PRO A 153 -7.60 7.30 0.50
CA PRO A 153 -8.37 6.43 -0.37
C PRO A 153 -7.81 5.01 -0.35
N PHE A 154 -8.63 4.04 -0.77
CA PHE A 154 -8.28 2.62 -0.79
C PHE A 154 -7.02 2.31 -1.63
N ARG A 155 -6.74 3.12 -2.64
CA ARG A 155 -5.54 3.00 -3.46
C ARG A 155 -4.92 4.37 -3.61
N PHE A 156 -3.62 4.44 -3.36
CA PHE A 156 -2.88 5.67 -3.53
C PHE A 156 -1.42 5.40 -3.85
N VAL A 157 -0.79 6.41 -4.41
CA VAL A 157 0.63 6.44 -4.72
C VAL A 157 1.28 7.49 -3.82
N LEU A 158 2.35 7.08 -3.16
CA LEU A 158 3.24 7.96 -2.43
C LEU A 158 4.41 8.32 -3.33
N ILE A 159 4.64 9.62 -3.47
CA ILE A 159 5.81 10.15 -4.16
C ILE A 159 6.58 11.00 -3.16
N TYR A 160 7.77 10.54 -2.82
CA TYR A 160 8.71 11.34 -2.05
C TYR A 160 9.33 12.35 -3.01
N PRO A 161 9.15 13.66 -2.78
CA PRO A 161 9.80 14.67 -3.59
C PRO A 161 11.33 14.45 -3.51
N LYS A 162 12.06 14.86 -4.52
CA LYS A 162 13.52 14.98 -4.42
C LYS A 162 13.82 16.48 -4.44
N GLN A 163 14.81 16.90 -3.66
CA GLN A 163 15.50 18.16 -3.96
C GLN A 163 16.48 17.90 -5.10
#